data_AF-A0A534VU01-F1
#
_entry.id   AF-A0A534VU01-F1
#
_cell.length_a   1.000
_cell.length_b   1.000
_cell.length_c   1.000
_cell.angle_alpha   90.00
_cell.angle_beta   90.00
_cell.angle_gamma   90.00
#
_symmetry.space_group_name_H-M   'P 1'
#
loop_
_entity.id
_entity.type
_entity.pdbx_description
1 polymer ?
#
loop_
_entity_poly.entity_id
_entity_poly.type
_entity_poly.pdbx_seq_one_letter_code
_entity_poly.pdbx_strand_id
1 'polypeptide(L)'
;TNWNNKPAPGFSAADNNYAYGPVYRVQSLSDRLTAVLAVRPAAPVDVVNAMEDAGSVDLDGSQLVAQLGALLAGASLTPTQGQVLQILQNWAANGAHRRALVDPNRYDEGTAVAIMDALYPRLAHAVFDPWLDASEFGLLAGLNALNNPPGPLGSAYDGGWEGYLQRSLRQAVNPAIANGYSQVYCGGAGQGGNGSLSACQTAVQGALQGAIDALAAAYGSADPTAWSCARANQGAGQCNPADDDIVFSAVGVVSVPDIPWINRPTFQQVVQYPAHR
;
A
#
# COMPACT_ATOMS: atom_id res chain seq x y z
N THR A 1 17.96 3.06 -7.88
CA THR A 1 16.80 3.97 -7.88
C THR A 1 16.81 4.78 -6.60
N ASN A 2 16.26 5.99 -6.62
CA ASN A 2 16.01 6.77 -5.41
C ASN A 2 14.62 7.39 -5.50
N TRP A 3 13.87 7.32 -4.40
CA TRP A 3 12.61 8.03 -4.23
C TRP A 3 12.45 8.45 -2.77
N ASN A 4 13.39 9.27 -2.28
CA ASN A 4 13.53 9.71 -0.88
C ASN A 4 13.87 8.60 0.13
N ASN A 5 14.10 7.37 -0.31
CA ASN A 5 14.53 6.26 0.53
C ASN A 5 15.93 6.46 1.12
N LYS A 6 16.25 5.64 2.11
CA LYS A 6 17.56 5.54 2.75
C LYS A 6 18.71 5.51 1.71
N PRO A 7 19.75 6.37 1.83
CA PRO A 7 20.80 6.48 0.82
C PRO A 7 21.68 5.23 0.66
N ALA A 8 22.01 4.56 1.77
CA ALA A 8 22.93 3.41 1.77
C ALA A 8 22.74 2.52 3.02
N PRO A 9 23.17 1.26 2.98
CA PRO A 9 23.32 0.44 4.19
C PRO A 9 24.17 1.16 5.25
N GLY A 10 23.80 1.04 6.52
CA GLY A 10 24.48 1.72 7.63
C GLY A 10 24.16 3.22 7.81
N PHE A 11 23.47 3.87 6.87
CA PHE A 11 23.06 5.27 7.03
C PHE A 11 21.81 5.41 7.91
N SER A 12 21.86 6.20 8.99
CA SER A 12 20.71 6.39 9.88
C SER A 12 19.71 7.40 9.32
N ALA A 13 18.43 7.24 9.67
CA ALA A 13 17.43 8.26 9.42
C ALA A 13 17.64 9.47 10.34
N ALA A 14 17.07 10.62 9.98
CA ALA A 14 16.90 11.72 10.93
C ALA A 14 16.00 11.27 12.10
N ASP A 15 16.10 11.94 13.25
CA ASP A 15 15.34 11.63 14.47
C ASP A 15 13.82 11.84 14.33
N ASN A 16 13.38 12.44 13.24
CA ASN A 16 11.98 12.63 12.87
C ASN A 16 11.53 11.76 11.68
N ASN A 17 12.35 10.83 11.19
CA ASN A 17 11.99 9.95 10.09
C ASN A 17 11.88 8.49 10.54
N TYR A 18 10.65 8.01 10.62
CA TYR A 18 10.29 6.66 11.04
C TYR A 18 9.97 5.72 9.86
N ALA A 19 10.04 6.20 8.62
CA ALA A 19 9.53 5.47 7.47
C ALA A 19 10.59 4.59 6.76
N TYR A 20 11.88 4.76 7.07
CA TYR A 20 12.94 3.94 6.48
C TYR A 20 12.87 2.49 6.97
N GLY A 21 12.27 1.63 6.15
CA GLY A 21 12.04 0.22 6.45
C GLY A 21 12.30 -0.72 5.28
N PRO A 22 11.88 -1.99 5.40
CA PRO A 22 11.97 -2.99 4.33
C PRO A 22 10.99 -2.71 3.19
N VAL A 23 9.98 -1.87 3.45
CA VAL A 23 9.04 -1.34 2.46
C VAL A 23 9.25 0.17 2.34
N TYR A 24 9.32 0.66 1.11
CA TYR A 24 9.34 2.09 0.81
C TYR A 24 8.95 2.32 -0.65
N ARG A 25 8.31 3.46 -0.97
CA ARG A 25 7.80 3.76 -2.34
C ARG A 25 8.79 3.63 -3.49
N VAL A 26 10.09 3.68 -3.21
CA VAL A 26 11.13 3.44 -4.23
C VAL A 26 10.99 2.05 -4.88
N GLN A 27 10.42 1.07 -4.16
CA GLN A 27 10.17 -0.27 -4.69
C GLN A 27 9.24 -0.24 -5.90
N SER A 28 8.21 0.61 -5.89
CA SER A 28 7.32 0.79 -7.04
C SER A 28 8.10 1.10 -8.32
N LEU A 29 9.19 1.88 -8.27
CA LEU A 29 10.05 2.10 -9.44
C LEU A 29 11.11 1.00 -9.63
N SER A 30 11.68 0.51 -8.54
CA SER A 30 12.80 -0.44 -8.54
C SER A 30 12.39 -1.78 -9.14
N ASP A 31 11.18 -2.25 -8.83
CA ASP A 31 10.68 -3.55 -9.27
C ASP A 31 10.50 -3.55 -10.79
N ARG A 32 9.94 -2.49 -11.38
CA ARG A 32 9.79 -2.36 -12.85
C ARG A 32 11.13 -2.28 -13.55
N LEU A 33 12.05 -1.45 -13.06
CA LEU A 33 13.38 -1.34 -13.66
C LEU A 33 14.17 -2.65 -13.54
N THR A 34 14.04 -3.36 -12.42
CA THR A 34 14.65 -4.69 -12.23
C THR A 34 14.09 -5.69 -13.23
N ALA A 35 12.77 -5.69 -13.46
CA ALA A 35 12.14 -6.56 -14.47
C ALA A 35 12.66 -6.28 -15.89
N VAL A 36 12.85 -5.02 -16.28
CA VAL A 36 13.46 -4.65 -17.56
C VAL A 36 14.90 -5.16 -17.64
N LEU A 37 15.71 -4.85 -16.62
CA LEU A 37 17.14 -5.16 -16.57
C LEU A 37 17.43 -6.68 -16.50
N ALA A 38 16.50 -7.48 -15.99
CA ALA A 38 16.62 -8.93 -15.98
C ALA A 38 16.60 -9.53 -17.40
N VAL A 39 16.05 -8.82 -18.39
CA VAL A 39 15.92 -9.29 -19.77
C VAL A 39 16.92 -8.58 -20.68
N ARG A 40 17.12 -7.27 -20.51
CA ARG A 40 17.99 -6.45 -21.37
C ARG A 40 18.40 -5.13 -20.71
N PRO A 41 19.44 -4.45 -21.22
CA PRO A 41 19.69 -3.06 -20.84
C PRO A 41 18.46 -2.17 -21.08
N ALA A 42 18.20 -1.26 -20.14
CA ALA A 42 17.10 -0.29 -20.23
C ALA A 42 17.47 0.85 -21.19
N ALA A 43 16.57 1.16 -22.12
CA ALA A 43 16.58 2.37 -22.92
C ALA A 43 15.86 3.51 -22.17
N PRO A 44 16.05 4.78 -22.58
CA PRO A 44 15.35 5.91 -21.94
C PRO A 44 13.83 5.74 -21.87
N VAL A 45 13.20 5.16 -22.91
CA VAL A 45 11.76 4.88 -22.94
C VAL A 45 11.34 3.88 -21.86
N ASP A 46 12.18 2.92 -21.51
CA ASP A 46 11.87 1.95 -20.45
C ASP A 46 11.86 2.62 -19.08
N VAL A 47 12.75 3.60 -18.87
CA VAL A 47 12.80 4.38 -17.64
C VAL A 47 11.56 5.25 -17.50
N VAL A 48 11.12 5.89 -18.60
CA VAL A 48 9.88 6.68 -18.61
C VAL A 48 8.67 5.79 -18.34
N ASN A 49 8.56 4.65 -19.02
CA ASN A 49 7.45 3.72 -18.80
C ASN A 49 7.44 3.17 -17.37
N ALA A 50 8.61 2.81 -16.81
CA ALA A 50 8.70 2.35 -15.43
C ALA A 50 8.31 3.44 -14.42
N MET A 51 8.65 4.71 -14.68
CA MET A 51 8.27 5.84 -13.84
C MET A 51 6.76 6.11 -13.89
N GLU A 52 6.16 6.19 -15.08
CA GLU A 52 4.72 6.45 -15.23
C GLU A 52 3.89 5.28 -14.67
N ASP A 53 4.33 4.04 -14.88
CA ASP A 53 3.68 2.87 -14.31
C ASP A 53 3.78 2.84 -12.78
N ALA A 54 4.99 3.07 -12.23
CA ALA A 54 5.21 3.18 -10.78
C ALA A 54 4.40 4.29 -10.12
N GLY A 55 4.13 5.38 -10.85
CA GLY A 55 3.36 6.51 -10.35
C GLY A 55 1.91 6.19 -10.02
N SER A 56 1.36 5.08 -10.53
CA SER A 56 -0.02 4.67 -10.23
C SER A 56 -0.10 3.50 -9.24
N VAL A 57 1.02 3.07 -8.65
CA VAL A 57 1.06 1.90 -7.76
C VAL A 57 0.63 2.26 -6.34
N ASP A 58 -0.29 1.47 -5.81
CA ASP A 58 -0.61 1.41 -4.39
C ASP A 58 0.46 0.60 -3.65
N LEU A 59 1.17 1.24 -2.71
CA LEU A 59 2.26 0.59 -1.98
C LEU A 59 1.74 -0.49 -1.03
N ASP A 60 0.59 -0.26 -0.40
CA ASP A 60 -0.04 -1.21 0.53
C ASP A 60 -0.35 -2.52 -0.22
N GLY A 61 -1.01 -2.38 -1.38
CA GLY A 61 -1.34 -3.49 -2.27
C GLY A 61 -0.11 -4.24 -2.77
N SER A 62 0.85 -3.53 -3.37
CA SER A 62 2.03 -4.15 -3.98
C SER A 62 2.95 -4.85 -2.98
N GLN A 63 2.99 -4.40 -1.71
CA GLN A 63 3.95 -4.90 -0.73
C GLN A 63 3.36 -5.83 0.33
N LEU A 64 2.04 -5.78 0.59
CA LEU A 64 1.40 -6.58 1.64
C LEU A 64 0.62 -7.77 1.11
N VAL A 65 -0.01 -7.69 -0.07
CA VAL A 65 -0.94 -8.73 -0.54
C VAL A 65 -0.27 -10.10 -0.67
N ALA A 66 0.96 -10.15 -1.20
CA ALA A 66 1.71 -11.40 -1.26
C ALA A 66 1.98 -12.00 0.12
N GLN A 67 2.24 -11.16 1.13
CA GLN A 67 2.49 -11.61 2.50
C GLN A 67 1.21 -12.05 3.20
N LEU A 68 0.07 -11.40 2.92
CA LEU A 68 -1.25 -11.85 3.37
C LEU A 68 -1.58 -13.22 2.80
N GLY A 69 -1.32 -13.44 1.51
CA GLY A 69 -1.48 -14.75 0.86
C GLY A 69 -0.61 -15.83 1.50
N ALA A 70 0.67 -15.53 1.77
CA ALA A 70 1.58 -16.46 2.45
C ALA A 70 1.14 -16.77 3.89
N LEU A 71 0.67 -15.75 4.63
CA LEU A 71 0.16 -15.94 6.00
C LEU A 71 -1.09 -16.80 6.03
N LEU A 72 -2.06 -16.53 5.16
CA LEU A 72 -3.36 -17.21 5.14
C LEU A 72 -3.31 -18.58 4.43
N ALA A 73 -2.15 -19.00 3.90
CA ALA A 73 -1.98 -20.30 3.30
C ALA A 73 -2.34 -21.42 4.30
N GLY A 74 -3.29 -22.28 3.92
CA GLY A 74 -3.79 -23.37 4.76
C GLY A 74 -4.77 -22.96 5.86
N ALA A 75 -5.08 -21.66 6.01
CA ALA A 75 -6.12 -21.20 6.92
C ALA A 75 -7.53 -21.45 6.34
N SER A 76 -8.49 -21.78 7.20
CA SER A 76 -9.89 -21.93 6.81
C SER A 76 -10.54 -20.55 6.66
N LEU A 77 -10.72 -20.09 5.42
CA LEU A 77 -11.41 -18.84 5.10
C LEU A 77 -12.90 -19.08 4.83
N THR A 78 -13.74 -18.11 5.16
CA THR A 78 -15.12 -18.08 4.64
C THR A 78 -15.10 -17.89 3.12
N PRO A 79 -16.16 -18.28 2.38
CA PRO A 79 -16.23 -18.05 0.93
C PRO A 79 -15.97 -16.58 0.54
N THR A 80 -16.54 -15.63 1.29
CA THR A 80 -16.35 -14.19 1.04
C THR A 80 -14.92 -13.74 1.36
N GLN A 81 -14.31 -14.21 2.46
CA GLN A 81 -12.90 -13.91 2.75
C GLN A 81 -11.97 -14.45 1.65
N GLY A 82 -12.22 -15.65 1.14
CA GLY A 82 -11.49 -16.24 0.03
C GLY A 82 -11.62 -15.41 -1.26
N GLN A 83 -12.84 -14.96 -1.59
CA GLN A 83 -13.09 -14.10 -2.75
C GLN A 83 -12.37 -12.76 -2.63
N VAL A 84 -12.43 -12.11 -1.46
CA VAL A 84 -11.73 -10.84 -1.19
C VAL A 84 -10.22 -10.99 -1.31
N LEU A 85 -9.63 -12.04 -0.73
CA LEU A 85 -8.21 -12.33 -0.87
C LEU A 85 -7.81 -12.55 -2.34
N GLN A 86 -8.64 -13.26 -3.10
CA GLN A 86 -8.40 -13.49 -4.53
C GLN A 86 -8.46 -12.19 -5.35
N ILE A 87 -9.41 -11.29 -5.06
CA ILE A 87 -9.48 -9.97 -5.71
C ILE A 87 -8.19 -9.18 -5.47
N LEU A 88 -7.73 -9.13 -4.21
CA LEU A 88 -6.47 -8.45 -3.87
C LEU A 88 -5.26 -9.09 -4.58
N GLN A 89 -5.17 -10.42 -4.60
CA GLN A 89 -4.07 -11.14 -5.24
C GLN A 89 -4.00 -10.89 -6.74
N ASN A 90 -5.15 -10.88 -7.43
CA ASN A 90 -5.22 -10.58 -8.86
C ASN A 90 -4.77 -9.13 -9.13
N TRP A 91 -5.26 -8.17 -8.35
CA TRP A 91 -4.86 -6.77 -8.47
C TRP A 91 -3.37 -6.55 -8.20
N ALA A 92 -2.82 -7.19 -7.16
CA ALA A 92 -1.39 -7.13 -6.89
C ALA A 92 -0.55 -7.76 -8.02
N ALA A 93 -1.00 -8.88 -8.59
CA ALA A 93 -0.35 -9.50 -9.76
C ALA A 93 -0.42 -8.61 -11.00
N ASN A 94 -1.46 -7.79 -11.14
CA ASN A 94 -1.63 -6.79 -12.20
C ASN A 94 -0.88 -5.48 -11.92
N GLY A 95 -0.13 -5.37 -10.81
CA GLY A 95 0.71 -4.23 -10.48
C GLY A 95 0.17 -3.31 -9.39
N ALA A 96 -0.94 -3.66 -8.75
CA ALA A 96 -1.59 -2.91 -7.67
C ALA A 96 -1.90 -1.44 -8.03
N HIS A 97 -2.48 -1.21 -9.20
CA HIS A 97 -2.69 0.15 -9.68
C HIS A 97 -3.95 0.84 -9.15
N ARG A 98 -3.84 2.14 -8.88
CA ARG A 98 -4.92 3.13 -8.80
C ARG A 98 -4.95 3.95 -10.08
N ARG A 99 -5.70 3.48 -11.07
CA ARG A 99 -5.79 4.15 -12.38
C ARG A 99 -7.11 3.84 -13.09
N ALA A 100 -7.48 4.73 -14.00
CA ALA A 100 -8.73 4.73 -14.73
C ALA A 100 -8.43 4.78 -16.24
N LEU A 101 -7.90 3.69 -16.81
CA LEU A 101 -7.50 3.65 -18.23
C LEU A 101 -8.67 3.31 -19.16
N VAL A 102 -9.68 2.59 -18.67
CA VAL A 102 -10.83 2.14 -19.48
C VAL A 102 -12.00 3.12 -19.37
N ASP A 103 -12.35 3.53 -18.16
CA ASP A 103 -13.40 4.53 -17.87
C ASP A 103 -12.81 5.61 -16.98
N PRO A 104 -12.70 6.88 -17.42
CA PRO A 104 -12.09 7.95 -16.63
C PRO A 104 -12.84 8.25 -15.31
N ASN A 105 -14.05 7.71 -15.13
CA ASN A 105 -14.84 7.89 -13.91
C ASN A 105 -14.65 6.78 -12.87
N ARG A 106 -13.86 5.75 -13.15
CA ARG A 106 -13.74 4.59 -12.27
C ARG A 106 -12.35 3.98 -12.35
N TYR A 107 -11.78 3.59 -11.20
CA TYR A 107 -10.57 2.77 -11.23
C TYR A 107 -10.84 1.39 -11.83
N ASP A 108 -9.97 0.95 -12.72
CA ASP A 108 -10.12 -0.29 -13.49
C ASP A 108 -10.29 -1.50 -12.56
N GLU A 109 -9.48 -1.57 -11.50
CA GLU A 109 -9.54 -2.57 -10.43
C GLU A 109 -10.01 -1.97 -9.10
N GLY A 110 -10.92 -0.99 -9.16
CA GLY A 110 -11.35 -0.19 -8.00
C GLY A 110 -11.93 -0.98 -6.83
N THR A 111 -12.38 -2.22 -7.04
CA THR A 111 -12.81 -3.10 -5.95
C THR A 111 -11.65 -3.51 -5.05
N ALA A 112 -10.49 -3.82 -5.62
CA ALA A 112 -9.31 -4.14 -4.84
C ALA A 112 -8.82 -2.92 -4.06
N VAL A 113 -8.89 -1.73 -4.66
CA VAL A 113 -8.54 -0.45 -4.00
C VAL A 113 -9.44 -0.21 -2.78
N ALA A 114 -10.77 -0.30 -2.95
CA ALA A 114 -11.72 -0.12 -1.84
C ALA A 114 -11.51 -1.15 -0.71
N ILE A 115 -11.19 -2.40 -1.07
CA ILE A 115 -10.85 -3.45 -0.10
C ILE A 115 -9.56 -3.09 0.64
N MET A 116 -8.49 -2.72 -0.05
CA MET A 116 -7.19 -2.43 0.56
C MET A 116 -7.28 -1.21 1.48
N ASP A 117 -7.99 -0.15 1.09
CA ASP A 117 -8.23 1.04 1.91
C ASP A 117 -8.98 0.72 3.20
N ALA A 118 -9.98 -0.17 3.13
CA ALA A 118 -10.69 -0.63 4.32
C ALA A 118 -9.84 -1.57 5.19
N LEU A 119 -9.02 -2.41 4.56
CA LEU A 119 -8.27 -3.47 5.23
C LEU A 119 -6.99 -2.97 5.90
N TYR A 120 -6.22 -2.10 5.25
CA TYR A 120 -4.90 -1.65 5.71
C TYR A 120 -4.89 -1.16 7.17
N PRO A 121 -5.74 -0.19 7.59
CA PRO A 121 -5.77 0.24 8.99
C PRO A 121 -6.19 -0.89 9.94
N ARG A 122 -7.05 -1.82 9.51
CA ARG A 122 -7.46 -2.98 10.34
C ARG A 122 -6.33 -3.98 10.53
N LEU A 123 -5.42 -4.11 9.57
CA LEU A 123 -4.21 -4.90 9.75
C LEU A 123 -3.29 -4.30 10.81
N ALA A 124 -3.15 -2.97 10.84
CA ALA A 124 -2.39 -2.29 11.89
C ALA A 124 -2.95 -2.60 13.28
N HIS A 125 -4.25 -2.45 13.46
CA HIS A 125 -4.92 -2.79 14.72
C HIS A 125 -4.79 -4.28 15.07
N ALA A 126 -5.04 -5.18 14.10
CA ALA A 126 -4.94 -6.63 14.33
C ALA A 126 -3.53 -7.08 14.77
N VAL A 127 -2.48 -6.42 14.30
CA VAL A 127 -1.10 -6.75 14.64
C VAL A 127 -0.66 -6.08 15.95
N PHE A 128 -1.04 -4.83 16.18
CA PHE A 128 -0.41 -3.98 17.20
C PHE A 128 -1.29 -3.62 18.40
N ASP A 129 -2.62 -3.71 18.34
CA ASP A 129 -3.49 -3.45 19.51
C ASP A 129 -3.19 -4.37 20.72
N PRO A 130 -2.77 -5.64 20.56
CA PRO A 130 -2.35 -6.43 21.71
C PRO A 130 -1.13 -5.87 22.45
N TRP A 131 -0.38 -4.96 21.82
CA TRP A 131 0.89 -4.41 22.31
C TRP A 131 0.82 -2.94 22.70
N LEU A 132 -0.17 -2.23 22.18
CA LEU A 132 -0.34 -0.79 22.32
C LEU A 132 -1.78 -0.55 22.77
N ASP A 133 -1.95 0.15 23.89
CA ASP A 133 -3.27 0.69 24.17
C ASP A 133 -3.65 1.77 23.15
N ALA A 134 -4.92 2.19 23.16
CA ALA A 134 -5.42 3.18 22.20
C ALA A 134 -4.66 4.52 22.25
N SER A 135 -4.16 4.93 23.42
CA SER A 135 -3.38 6.15 23.57
C SER A 135 -1.98 5.99 22.99
N GLU A 136 -1.32 4.86 23.26
CA GLU A 136 0.01 4.55 22.74
C GLU A 136 -0.01 4.40 21.22
N PHE A 137 -1.01 3.68 20.69
CA PHE A 137 -1.24 3.56 19.26
C PHE A 137 -1.44 4.93 18.63
N GLY A 138 -2.30 5.77 19.21
CA GLY A 138 -2.55 7.13 18.74
C GLY A 138 -1.31 8.03 18.76
N LEU A 139 -0.46 7.92 19.80
CA LEU A 139 0.80 8.65 19.87
C LEU A 139 1.76 8.24 18.74
N LEU A 140 1.93 6.94 18.50
CA LEU A 140 2.79 6.46 17.42
C LEU A 140 2.24 6.82 16.04
N ALA A 141 0.93 6.70 15.84
CA ALA A 141 0.25 7.11 14.61
C ALA A 141 0.35 8.64 14.39
N GLY A 142 0.46 9.42 15.45
CA GLY A 142 0.72 10.86 15.38
C GLY A 142 2.15 11.22 14.98
N LEU A 143 3.13 10.38 15.30
CA LEU A 143 4.53 10.55 14.88
C LEU A 143 4.77 10.10 13.43
N ASN A 144 4.11 9.00 13.05
CA ASN A 144 4.16 8.45 11.71
C ASN A 144 2.76 7.91 11.42
N ALA A 145 2.02 8.59 10.55
CA ALA A 145 0.70 8.12 10.12
C ALA A 145 0.77 6.68 9.62
N LEU A 146 -0.34 5.94 9.67
CA LEU A 146 -0.36 4.55 9.23
C LEU A 146 0.10 4.41 7.78
N ASN A 147 -0.30 5.31 6.90
CA ASN A 147 0.23 5.47 5.55
C ASN A 147 0.17 6.95 5.16
N ASN A 148 0.81 7.29 4.04
CA ASN A 148 0.57 8.54 3.32
C ASN A 148 -0.19 8.19 2.03
N PRO A 149 -1.53 8.11 2.04
CA PRO A 149 -2.30 7.70 0.88
C PRO A 149 -2.25 8.76 -0.24
N PRO A 150 -2.66 8.40 -1.47
CA PRO A 150 -2.94 9.35 -2.54
C PRO A 150 -3.83 10.52 -2.08
N GLY A 151 -3.69 11.66 -2.76
CA GLY A 151 -4.46 12.86 -2.44
C GLY A 151 -3.99 14.11 -3.20
N PRO A 152 -4.51 15.29 -2.83
CA PRO A 152 -4.40 16.54 -3.61
C PRO A 152 -2.99 17.03 -3.89
N LEU A 153 -2.00 16.61 -3.10
CA LEU A 153 -0.59 16.97 -3.28
C LEU A 153 0.14 16.07 -4.30
N GLY A 154 -0.44 14.95 -4.69
CA GLY A 154 0.14 13.97 -5.62
C GLY A 154 1.19 13.04 -5.01
N SER A 155 2.17 13.57 -4.26
CA SER A 155 3.15 12.74 -3.56
C SER A 155 2.48 11.87 -2.50
N ALA A 156 2.75 10.57 -2.53
CA ALA A 156 2.23 9.61 -1.57
C ALA A 156 3.27 8.55 -1.20
N TYR A 157 2.97 7.78 -0.15
CA TYR A 157 3.73 6.63 0.36
C TYR A 157 5.20 6.93 0.74
N ASP A 158 5.54 8.17 1.12
CA ASP A 158 6.86 8.53 1.70
C ASP A 158 6.95 8.38 3.22
N GLY A 159 5.83 8.00 3.85
CA GLY A 159 5.70 7.67 5.26
C GLY A 159 4.67 6.56 5.43
N GLY A 160 4.70 5.87 6.57
CA GLY A 160 3.77 4.78 6.82
C GLY A 160 4.34 3.59 7.60
N TRP A 161 3.46 2.64 7.87
CA TRP A 161 3.65 1.43 8.66
C TRP A 161 3.70 0.17 7.77
N GLU A 162 3.75 0.30 6.45
CA GLU A 162 3.75 -0.80 5.49
C GLU A 162 4.93 -1.73 5.77
N GLY A 163 6.10 -1.15 6.04
CA GLY A 163 7.30 -1.90 6.41
C GLY A 163 7.17 -2.61 7.75
N TYR A 164 6.39 -2.05 8.67
CA TYR A 164 6.14 -2.65 9.97
C TYR A 164 5.21 -3.85 9.86
N LEU A 165 4.12 -3.68 9.12
CA LEU A 165 3.17 -4.74 8.85
C LEU A 165 3.81 -5.86 8.05
N GLN A 166 4.48 -5.55 6.94
CA GLN A 166 5.12 -6.56 6.10
C GLN A 166 6.10 -7.42 6.92
N ARG A 167 6.92 -6.79 7.77
CA ARG A 167 7.86 -7.52 8.63
C ARG A 167 7.14 -8.38 9.65
N SER A 168 6.12 -7.86 10.34
CA SER A 168 5.33 -8.61 11.32
C SER A 168 4.63 -9.82 10.70
N LEU A 169 4.03 -9.66 9.51
CA LEU A 169 3.37 -10.76 8.79
C LEU A 169 4.39 -11.83 8.35
N ARG A 170 5.53 -11.42 7.78
CA ARG A 170 6.60 -12.35 7.38
C ARG A 170 7.18 -13.10 8.56
N GLN A 171 7.35 -12.43 9.71
CA GLN A 171 7.90 -13.05 10.91
C GLN A 171 6.91 -14.00 11.60
N ALA A 172 5.60 -13.80 11.44
CA ALA A 172 4.60 -14.78 11.88
C ALA A 172 4.66 -16.08 11.05
N VAL A 173 4.94 -15.98 9.74
CA VAL A 173 5.14 -17.15 8.86
C VAL A 173 6.48 -17.84 9.14
N ASN A 174 7.54 -17.05 9.31
CA ASN A 174 8.86 -17.56 9.65
C ASN A 174 9.48 -16.71 10.78
N PRO A 175 9.46 -17.19 12.04
CA PRO A 175 10.01 -16.45 13.18
C PRO A 175 11.49 -16.07 13.06
N ALA A 176 12.24 -16.78 12.21
CA ALA A 176 13.69 -16.62 12.02
C ALA A 176 14.06 -15.81 10.75
N ILE A 177 13.19 -14.92 10.26
CA ILE A 177 13.57 -14.03 9.14
C ILE A 177 14.80 -13.18 9.50
N ALA A 178 15.68 -12.97 8.53
CA ALA A 178 16.72 -11.97 8.63
C ALA A 178 16.11 -10.58 8.82
N ASN A 179 16.68 -9.77 9.72
CA ASN A 179 16.17 -8.44 10.09
C ASN A 179 14.73 -8.48 10.65
N GLY A 180 14.35 -9.58 11.30
CA GLY A 180 13.12 -9.64 12.09
C GLY A 180 13.12 -8.66 13.26
N TYR A 181 11.94 -8.41 13.82
CA TYR A 181 11.82 -7.78 15.11
C TYR A 181 12.40 -8.65 16.22
N SER A 182 12.63 -8.06 17.39
CA SER A 182 13.07 -8.77 18.60
C SER A 182 12.11 -9.87 19.05
N GLN A 183 10.86 -9.84 18.58
CA GLN A 183 9.80 -10.78 18.93
C GLN A 183 8.76 -10.88 17.81
N VAL A 184 7.95 -11.94 17.83
CA VAL A 184 6.83 -12.08 16.89
C VAL A 184 5.65 -11.25 17.40
N TYR A 185 5.32 -10.13 16.75
CA TYR A 185 4.23 -9.26 17.17
C TYR A 185 2.84 -9.79 16.78
N CYS A 186 2.67 -10.23 15.53
CA CYS A 186 1.36 -10.64 15.04
C CYS A 186 0.88 -11.92 15.73
N GLY A 187 -0.36 -11.89 16.24
CA GLY A 187 -0.92 -12.99 17.03
C GLY A 187 -0.32 -13.11 18.44
N GLY A 188 0.43 -12.10 18.91
CA GLY A 188 0.89 -11.99 20.30
C GLY A 188 -0.20 -11.47 21.23
N ALA A 189 0.07 -11.50 22.54
CA ALA A 189 -0.92 -11.16 23.59
C ALA A 189 -0.47 -10.01 24.52
N GLY A 190 0.47 -9.17 24.07
CA GLY A 190 1.08 -8.13 24.91
C GLY A 190 1.98 -8.70 26.00
N GLN A 191 2.61 -7.81 26.79
CA GLN A 191 3.36 -8.16 28.02
C GLN A 191 4.44 -9.26 27.85
N GLY A 192 5.08 -9.35 26.66
CA GLY A 192 6.17 -10.27 26.37
C GLY A 192 5.75 -11.64 25.81
N GLY A 193 4.47 -11.85 25.49
CA GLY A 193 4.01 -13.06 24.79
C GLY A 193 4.32 -13.04 23.29
N ASN A 194 5.17 -13.95 22.81
CA ASN A 194 5.42 -14.13 21.38
C ASN A 194 4.14 -14.54 20.63
N GLY A 195 3.93 -13.95 19.46
CA GLY A 195 2.89 -14.36 18.53
C GLY A 195 3.17 -15.70 17.84
N SER A 196 2.14 -16.22 17.19
CA SER A 196 2.20 -17.48 16.44
C SER A 196 1.46 -17.34 15.11
N LEU A 197 1.80 -18.22 14.14
CA LEU A 197 1.15 -18.23 12.83
C LEU A 197 -0.38 -18.35 12.94
N SER A 198 -0.88 -19.30 13.73
CA SER A 198 -2.33 -19.54 13.86
C SER A 198 -3.06 -18.36 14.51
N ALA A 199 -2.48 -17.75 15.55
CA ALA A 199 -3.07 -16.56 16.17
C ALA A 199 -3.04 -15.35 15.22
N CYS A 200 -1.96 -15.19 14.45
CA CYS A 200 -1.86 -14.14 13.44
C CYS A 200 -2.86 -14.34 12.30
N GLN A 201 -3.06 -15.58 11.84
CA GLN A 201 -4.10 -15.93 10.87
C GLN A 201 -5.48 -15.52 11.38
N THR A 202 -5.85 -15.88 12.62
CA THR A 202 -7.13 -15.48 13.24
C THR A 202 -7.29 -13.96 13.29
N ALA A 203 -6.25 -13.23 13.71
CA ALA A 203 -6.30 -11.78 13.78
C ALA A 203 -6.51 -11.13 12.40
N VAL A 204 -5.78 -11.60 11.39
CA VAL A 204 -5.90 -11.11 10.00
C VAL A 204 -7.24 -11.50 9.37
N GLN A 205 -7.78 -12.68 9.68
CA GLN A 205 -9.14 -13.07 9.28
C GLN A 205 -10.20 -12.14 9.89
N GLY A 206 -10.02 -11.75 11.15
CA GLY A 206 -10.84 -10.73 11.81
C GLY A 206 -10.75 -9.37 11.11
N ALA A 207 -9.55 -8.93 10.73
CA ALA A 207 -9.35 -7.70 9.97
C ALA A 207 -10.04 -7.75 8.59
N LEU A 208 -9.90 -8.88 7.86
CA LEU A 208 -10.62 -9.10 6.60
C LEU A 208 -12.13 -9.02 6.79
N GLN A 209 -12.67 -9.68 7.81
CA GLN A 209 -14.11 -9.65 8.08
C GLN A 209 -14.59 -8.24 8.41
N GLY A 210 -13.84 -7.50 9.22
CA GLY A 210 -14.17 -6.10 9.53
C GLY A 210 -14.11 -5.17 8.32
N ALA A 211 -13.28 -5.46 7.32
CA ALA A 211 -13.26 -4.73 6.06
C ALA A 211 -14.46 -5.09 5.18
N ILE A 212 -14.79 -6.38 5.08
CA ILE A 212 -15.98 -6.90 4.38
C ILE A 212 -17.26 -6.27 4.94
N ASP A 213 -17.43 -6.27 6.26
CA ASP A 213 -18.63 -5.74 6.91
C ASP A 213 -18.78 -4.23 6.67
N ALA A 214 -17.66 -3.49 6.73
CA ALA A 214 -17.65 -2.05 6.48
C ALA A 214 -18.02 -1.71 5.03
N LEU A 215 -17.47 -2.44 4.06
CA LEU A 215 -17.77 -2.23 2.64
C LEU A 215 -19.19 -2.69 2.29
N ALA A 216 -19.64 -3.81 2.87
CA ALA A 216 -21.01 -4.26 2.67
C ALA A 216 -22.03 -3.23 3.16
N ALA A 217 -21.75 -2.58 4.29
CA ALA A 217 -22.56 -1.47 4.79
C ALA A 217 -22.46 -0.22 3.89
N ALA A 218 -21.26 0.17 3.47
CA ALA A 218 -21.05 1.38 2.66
C ALA A 218 -21.65 1.28 1.25
N TYR A 219 -21.64 0.10 0.64
CA TYR A 219 -22.17 -0.14 -0.71
C TYR A 219 -23.57 -0.75 -0.72
N GLY A 220 -24.12 -1.11 0.44
CA GLY A 220 -25.43 -1.76 0.54
C GLY A 220 -25.50 -3.15 -0.12
N SER A 221 -24.35 -3.83 -0.27
CA SER A 221 -24.24 -5.13 -0.93
C SER A 221 -23.17 -5.99 -0.26
N ALA A 222 -23.52 -7.22 0.10
CA ALA A 222 -22.57 -8.21 0.62
C ALA A 222 -21.68 -8.83 -0.47
N ASP A 223 -21.97 -8.59 -1.75
CA ASP A 223 -21.15 -9.06 -2.86
C ASP A 223 -19.95 -8.12 -3.07
N PRO A 224 -18.70 -8.62 -2.89
CA PRO A 224 -17.51 -7.81 -3.10
C PRO A 224 -17.42 -7.16 -4.48
N THR A 225 -17.98 -7.79 -5.52
CA THR A 225 -17.91 -7.25 -6.89
C THR A 225 -18.71 -5.97 -7.09
N ALA A 226 -19.61 -5.63 -6.15
CA ALA A 226 -20.37 -4.39 -6.15
C ALA A 226 -19.59 -3.20 -5.56
N TRP A 227 -18.48 -3.44 -4.86
CA TRP A 227 -17.70 -2.38 -4.21
C TRP A 227 -16.80 -1.70 -5.23
N SER A 228 -17.29 -0.74 -6.00
CA SER A 228 -16.50 -0.04 -7.02
C SER A 228 -15.82 1.21 -6.45
N CYS A 229 -14.62 1.56 -6.92
CA CYS A 229 -14.07 2.90 -6.71
C CYS A 229 -14.44 3.81 -7.89
N ALA A 230 -15.49 4.62 -7.74
CA ALA A 230 -16.08 5.39 -8.82
C ALA A 230 -16.34 6.85 -8.39
N ARG A 231 -16.20 7.79 -9.31
CA ARG A 231 -16.43 9.23 -9.07
C ARG A 231 -17.87 9.55 -8.66
N ALA A 232 -18.81 8.70 -9.04
CA ALA A 232 -20.21 8.81 -8.65
C ALA A 232 -20.50 8.40 -7.20
N ASN A 233 -19.54 7.77 -6.51
CA ASN A 233 -19.71 7.39 -5.11
C ASN A 233 -19.73 8.63 -4.21
N GLN A 234 -20.71 8.71 -3.32
CA GLN A 234 -20.92 9.84 -2.41
C GLN A 234 -21.13 9.39 -0.95
N GLY A 235 -21.23 8.08 -0.72
CA GLY A 235 -21.45 7.50 0.61
C GLY A 235 -20.17 7.43 1.43
N ALA A 236 -20.28 7.67 2.73
CA ALA A 236 -19.17 7.48 3.65
C ALA A 236 -18.62 6.04 3.57
N GLY A 237 -17.30 5.91 3.44
CA GLY A 237 -16.63 4.61 3.30
C GLY A 237 -16.67 4.01 1.89
N GLN A 238 -17.28 4.68 0.91
CA GLN A 238 -17.14 4.32 -0.49
C GLN A 238 -15.87 4.96 -1.07
N CYS A 239 -15.09 4.18 -1.82
CA CYS A 239 -13.89 4.69 -2.49
C CYS A 239 -14.28 5.64 -3.63
N ASN A 240 -13.64 6.81 -3.73
CA ASN A 240 -13.87 7.75 -4.82
C ASN A 240 -12.51 8.23 -5.39
N PRO A 241 -12.21 7.99 -6.69
CA PRO A 241 -10.97 8.47 -7.31
C PRO A 241 -10.76 9.98 -7.24
N ALA A 242 -11.83 10.77 -7.09
CA ALA A 242 -11.74 12.23 -6.94
C ALA A 242 -11.04 12.65 -5.64
N ASP A 243 -11.05 11.80 -4.60
CA ASP A 243 -10.33 12.08 -3.35
C ASP A 243 -8.81 11.97 -3.53
N ASP A 244 -8.37 11.21 -4.55
CA ASP A 244 -6.95 11.01 -4.86
C ASP A 244 -6.41 12.08 -5.84
N ASP A 245 -7.29 12.76 -6.59
CA ASP A 245 -6.93 13.70 -7.66
C ASP A 245 -5.94 14.77 -7.20
N ILE A 246 -5.00 15.13 -8.07
CA ILE A 246 -4.08 16.24 -7.81
C ILE A 246 -4.81 17.55 -8.08
N VAL A 247 -4.87 18.38 -7.04
CA VAL A 247 -5.61 19.66 -7.07
C VAL A 247 -4.64 20.81 -7.24
N PHE A 248 -4.85 21.62 -8.28
CA PHE A 248 -3.97 22.75 -8.57
C PHE A 248 -4.48 24.04 -7.92
N SER A 249 -3.59 24.70 -7.18
CA SER A 249 -3.84 26.06 -6.70
C SER A 249 -3.82 27.05 -7.86
N ALA A 250 -4.82 27.93 -7.94
CA ALA A 250 -4.84 29.00 -8.92
C ALA A 250 -3.68 29.99 -8.67
N VAL A 251 -2.96 30.33 -9.73
CA VAL A 251 -1.96 31.41 -9.71
C VAL A 251 -2.50 32.55 -10.56
N GLY A 252 -3.06 33.56 -9.90
CA GLY A 252 -3.76 34.68 -10.56
C GLY A 252 -5.22 34.34 -10.89
N VAL A 253 -5.70 34.72 -12.07
CA VAL A 253 -7.11 34.55 -12.49
C VAL A 253 -7.37 33.25 -13.27
N VAL A 254 -6.35 32.43 -13.47
CA VAL A 254 -6.45 31.17 -14.25
C VAL A 254 -6.14 29.99 -13.34
N SER A 255 -7.05 29.01 -13.32
CA SER A 255 -6.80 27.66 -12.80
C SER A 255 -6.66 26.68 -13.95
N VAL A 256 -6.02 25.55 -13.68
CA VAL A 256 -6.04 24.37 -14.55
C VAL A 256 -6.95 23.31 -13.92
N PRO A 257 -7.58 22.44 -14.71
CA PRO A 257 -8.34 21.33 -14.18
C PRO A 257 -7.48 20.42 -13.30
N ASP A 258 -8.10 19.84 -12.28
CA ASP A 258 -7.51 18.75 -11.51
C ASP A 258 -7.20 17.56 -12.43
N ILE A 259 -6.21 16.76 -12.07
CA ILE A 259 -5.81 15.58 -12.84
C ILE A 259 -5.94 14.32 -11.99
N PRO A 260 -6.18 13.16 -12.63
CA PRO A 260 -6.08 11.88 -11.95
C PRO A 260 -4.75 11.74 -11.21
N TRP A 261 -4.82 11.12 -10.04
CA TRP A 261 -3.65 10.90 -9.20
C TRP A 261 -2.51 10.20 -9.94
N ILE A 262 -1.30 10.69 -9.71
CA ILE A 262 -0.06 10.02 -10.08
C ILE A 262 1.07 10.46 -9.15
N ASN A 263 1.70 9.50 -8.48
CA ASN A 263 2.85 9.70 -7.61
C ASN A 263 4.11 9.96 -8.46
N ARG A 264 4.30 11.19 -8.92
CA ARG A 264 5.43 11.55 -9.78
C ARG A 264 5.95 12.95 -9.46
N PRO A 265 7.21 13.27 -9.83
CA PRO A 265 7.74 14.62 -9.61
C PRO A 265 7.02 15.66 -10.48
N THR A 266 7.01 16.91 -10.02
CA THR A 266 6.44 18.05 -10.74
C THR A 266 7.05 18.26 -12.13
N PHE A 267 8.34 17.98 -12.28
CA PHE A 267 9.06 18.05 -13.55
C PHE A 267 9.83 16.76 -13.79
N GLN A 268 9.91 16.37 -15.06
CA GLN A 268 10.60 15.16 -15.50
C GLN A 268 11.61 15.52 -16.58
N GLN A 269 12.81 14.97 -16.46
CA GLN A 269 13.88 15.15 -17.45
C GLN A 269 14.45 13.79 -17.81
N VAL A 270 14.55 13.52 -19.11
CA VAL A 270 15.17 12.31 -19.65
C VAL A 270 16.44 12.74 -20.36
N VAL A 271 17.58 12.33 -19.82
CA VAL A 271 18.90 12.68 -20.35
C VAL A 271 19.66 11.41 -20.64
N GLN A 272 20.16 11.28 -21.87
CA GLN A 272 21.06 10.21 -22.28
C GLN A 272 22.38 10.82 -22.72
N TYR A 273 23.50 10.26 -22.25
CA TYR A 273 24.85 10.63 -22.66
C TYR A 273 25.37 9.57 -23.65
N PRO A 274 25.31 9.81 -24.98
CA PRO A 274 25.64 8.79 -25.98
C PRO A 274 27.14 8.53 -26.16
N ALA A 275 28.01 9.39 -25.61
CA ALA A 275 29.45 9.20 -25.61
C ALA A 275 29.97 9.03 -24.17
N HIS A 276 30.82 8.03 -23.96
CA HIS A 276 31.58 7.91 -22.71
C HIS A 276 32.67 9.00 -22.68
N ARG A 277 32.93 9.57 -21.50
CA ARG A 277 34.17 10.33 -21.25
C ARG A 277 35.30 9.36 -20.92
#